data_AF-A0A350CRF8-F1
#
_entry.id   AF-A0A350CRF8-F1
#
_cell.length_a   1.000
_cell.length_b   1.000
_cell.length_c   1.000
_cell.angle_alpha   90.00
_cell.angle_beta   90.00
_cell.angle_gamma   90.00
#
_symmetry.space_group_name_H-M   'P 1'
#
loop_
_entity.id
_entity.type
_entity.pdbx_description
1 polymer ?
#
loop_
_entity_poly.entity_id
_entity_poly.type
_entity_poly.pdbx_seq_one_letter_code
_entity_poly.pdbx_strand_id
1 'polypeptide(L)'
;MFAYWARQAAEEGCLYLSCASEFAHRPGPLRDAVLADVLAWRLDLEHCARQAVDGGQLAPATDVRQLACDMSGLILALHHDVRLLGASDGAGRGMRAFERLLAACTGAEGPVPTAVFASLIGR
;
A
#
# COMPACT_ATOMS: atom_id res chain seq x y z
N MET A 1 -3.78 7.80 -9.44
CA MET A 1 -3.83 7.93 -7.97
C MET A 1 -2.71 7.14 -7.29
N PHE A 2 -2.67 5.80 -7.36
CA PHE A 2 -1.62 4.99 -6.70
C PHE A 2 -0.19 5.37 -7.14
N ALA A 3 0.11 5.48 -8.44
CA ALA A 3 1.45 5.88 -8.90
C ALA A 3 1.90 7.25 -8.37
N TYR A 4 0.96 8.19 -8.23
CA TYR A 4 1.25 9.53 -7.74
C TYR A 4 1.51 9.52 -6.24
N TRP A 5 0.62 8.90 -5.46
CA TRP A 5 0.82 8.70 -4.02
C TRP A 5 2.08 7.91 -3.72
N ALA A 6 2.30 6.80 -4.42
CA ALA A 6 3.46 5.93 -4.25
C ALA A 6 4.76 6.66 -4.58
N ARG A 7 4.76 7.52 -5.62
CA ARG A 7 5.89 8.37 -5.95
C ARG A 7 6.12 9.44 -4.88
N GLN A 8 5.11 10.16 -4.42
CA GLN A 8 5.30 11.17 -3.36
C GLN A 8 5.74 10.55 -2.03
N ALA A 9 5.10 9.49 -1.59
CA ALA A 9 5.49 8.76 -0.38
C ALA A 9 6.95 8.29 -0.47
N ALA A 10 7.35 7.78 -1.64
CA ALA A 10 8.72 7.35 -1.86
C ALA A 10 9.72 8.52 -1.99
N GLU A 11 9.38 9.66 -2.59
CA GLU A 11 10.30 10.79 -2.74
C GLU A 11 10.46 11.60 -1.44
N GLU A 12 9.37 11.89 -0.74
CA GLU A 12 9.36 12.69 0.50
C GLU A 12 9.81 11.85 1.70
N GLY A 13 9.63 10.53 1.62
CA GLY A 13 9.87 9.59 2.70
C GLY A 13 8.66 9.44 3.62
N CYS A 14 8.65 8.35 4.39
CA CYS A 14 7.59 8.07 5.35
C CYS A 14 8.17 8.01 6.76
N LEU A 15 7.79 8.99 7.60
CA LEU A 15 8.22 9.08 8.99
C LEU A 15 7.95 7.76 9.74
N TYR A 16 6.78 7.16 9.53
CA TYR A 16 6.40 5.92 10.19
C TYR A 16 7.30 4.74 9.81
N LEU A 17 7.70 4.61 8.54
CA LEU A 17 8.61 3.55 8.09
C LEU A 17 10.01 3.71 8.67
N SER A 18 10.54 4.93 8.68
CA SER A 18 11.83 5.23 9.30
C SER A 18 11.81 4.97 10.81
N CYS A 19 10.78 5.45 11.51
CA CYS A 19 10.60 5.25 12.94
C CYS A 19 10.40 3.77 13.29
N ALA A 20 9.67 3.00 12.49
CA ALA A 20 9.46 1.58 12.73
C ALA A 20 10.79 0.82 12.77
N SER A 21 11.73 1.15 11.89
CA SER A 21 13.05 0.51 11.83
C SER A 21 13.94 0.93 13.01
N GLU A 22 13.94 2.21 13.36
CA GLU A 22 14.76 2.78 14.44
C GLU A 22 14.28 2.38 15.84
N PHE A 23 12.96 2.35 16.07
CA PHE A 23 12.37 2.16 17.40
C PHE A 23 11.85 0.74 17.67
N ALA A 24 11.95 -0.20 16.72
CA ALA A 24 11.42 -1.56 16.87
C ALA A 24 11.83 -2.26 18.18
N HIS A 25 13.09 -2.06 18.59
CA HIS A 25 13.72 -2.70 19.75
C HIS A 25 13.84 -1.77 20.97
N ARG A 26 13.19 -0.60 20.94
CA ARG A 26 13.31 0.44 21.97
C ARG A 26 11.95 0.62 22.66
N PRO A 27 11.65 -0.14 23.73
CA PRO A 27 10.37 0.00 24.43
C PRO A 27 10.18 1.41 24.96
N GLY A 28 8.98 1.96 24.81
CA GLY A 28 8.63 3.30 25.28
C GLY A 28 7.52 3.96 24.47
N PRO A 29 7.03 5.14 24.91
CA PRO A 29 5.85 5.79 24.33
C PRO A 29 5.94 6.05 22.83
N LEU A 30 7.14 6.34 22.33
CA LEU A 30 7.36 6.59 20.90
C LEU A 30 7.20 5.32 20.06
N ARG A 31 7.73 4.18 20.53
CA ARG A 31 7.53 2.88 19.86
C ARG A 31 6.05 2.51 19.84
N ASP A 32 5.35 2.75 20.94
CA ASP A 32 3.93 2.40 21.05
C ASP A 32 3.06 3.25 20.12
N ALA A 33 3.39 4.54 19.95
CA ALA A 33 2.75 5.40 18.96
C ALA A 33 3.00 4.90 17.53
N VAL A 34 4.26 4.63 17.17
CA VAL A 34 4.62 4.11 15.83
C VAL A 34 3.92 2.77 15.55
N LEU A 35 3.85 1.88 16.54
CA LEU A 35 3.15 0.61 16.41
C LEU A 35 1.65 0.84 16.17
N ALA A 36 1.02 1.75 16.92
CA ALA A 36 -0.39 2.08 16.73
C ALA A 36 -0.67 2.63 15.33
N ASP A 37 0.17 3.53 14.82
CA ASP A 37 -0.01 4.13 13.49
C ASP A 37 0.20 3.10 12.36
N VAL A 38 1.21 2.24 12.47
CA VAL A 38 1.44 1.15 11.50
C VAL A 38 0.29 0.14 11.51
N LEU A 39 -0.25 -0.18 12.69
CA LEU A 39 -1.41 -1.07 12.81
C LEU A 39 -2.68 -0.42 12.26
N ALA A 40 -2.92 0.86 12.54
CA ALA A 40 -4.07 1.60 12.01
C ALA A 40 -4.03 1.59 10.48
N TRP A 41 -2.87 1.90 9.89
CA TRP A 41 -2.70 1.87 8.45
C TRP A 41 -2.92 0.47 7.84
N ARG A 42 -2.42 -0.59 8.48
CA ARG A 42 -2.70 -1.98 8.07
C ARG A 42 -4.19 -2.30 8.09
N LEU A 43 -4.88 -1.89 9.16
CA LEU A 43 -6.32 -2.11 9.31
C LEU A 43 -7.12 -1.35 8.25
N ASP A 44 -6.70 -0.14 7.89
CA ASP A 44 -7.33 0.62 6.81
C ASP A 44 -7.17 -0.08 5.45
N LEU A 45 -6.01 -0.67 5.18
CA LEU A 45 -5.80 -1.48 3.97
C LEU A 45 -6.71 -2.71 3.95
N GLU A 46 -6.81 -3.44 5.07
CA GLU A 46 -7.72 -4.57 5.20
C GLU A 46 -9.19 -4.16 5.01
N HIS A 47 -9.58 -2.99 5.54
CA HIS A 47 -10.92 -2.44 5.39
C HIS A 47 -11.22 -2.12 3.92
N CYS A 48 -10.32 -1.42 3.22
CA CYS A 48 -10.46 -1.11 1.80
C CYS A 48 -10.54 -2.38 0.95
N ALA A 49 -9.70 -3.39 1.24
CA ALA A 49 -9.72 -4.67 0.55
C ALA A 49 -11.05 -5.40 0.75
N ARG A 50 -11.62 -5.35 1.96
CA ARG A 50 -12.94 -5.93 2.25
C ARG A 50 -14.05 -5.22 1.49
N GLN A 51 -14.03 -3.89 1.43
CA GLN A 51 -14.99 -3.14 0.62
C GLN A 51 -14.91 -3.51 -0.87
N ALA A 52 -13.70 -3.78 -1.38
CA ALA A 52 -13.51 -4.23 -2.75
C ALA A 52 -14.03 -5.65 -2.99
N VAL A 53 -13.94 -6.55 -2.01
CA VAL A 53 -14.60 -7.86 -2.05
C VAL A 53 -16.12 -7.72 -2.03
N ASP A 54 -16.66 -6.94 -1.08
CA ASP A 54 -18.10 -6.71 -0.93
C ASP A 54 -18.70 -6.06 -2.19
N GLY A 55 -17.94 -5.21 -2.87
CA GLY A 55 -18.29 -4.56 -4.13
C GLY A 55 -18.06 -5.43 -5.39
N GLY A 56 -17.59 -6.67 -5.25
CA GLY A 56 -17.33 -7.58 -6.37
C GLY A 56 -16.13 -7.23 -7.25
N GLN A 57 -15.26 -6.32 -6.80
CA GLN A 57 -14.03 -5.94 -7.51
C GLN A 57 -12.90 -6.95 -7.26
N LEU A 58 -12.91 -7.61 -6.10
CA LEU A 58 -12.02 -8.71 -5.73
C LEU A 58 -12.82 -9.99 -5.53
N ALA A 59 -12.17 -11.15 -5.67
CA ALA A 59 -12.81 -12.44 -5.47
C ALA A 59 -13.32 -12.60 -4.02
N PRO A 60 -14.46 -13.27 -3.80
CA PRO A 60 -14.96 -13.57 -2.46
C PRO A 60 -13.97 -14.35 -1.57
N ALA A 61 -13.05 -15.10 -2.20
CA ALA A 61 -12.03 -15.90 -1.52
C ALA A 61 -10.73 -15.13 -1.24
N THR A 62 -10.65 -13.82 -1.55
CA THR A 62 -9.44 -13.03 -1.30
C THR A 62 -9.13 -12.97 0.20
N ASP A 63 -7.93 -13.39 0.58
CA ASP A 63 -7.40 -13.14 1.91
C ASP A 63 -6.99 -11.66 2.02
N VAL A 64 -7.89 -10.85 2.56
CA VAL A 64 -7.69 -9.40 2.72
C VAL A 64 -6.53 -9.05 3.67
N ARG A 65 -6.20 -9.93 4.62
CA ARG A 65 -5.06 -9.73 5.53
C ARG A 65 -3.75 -9.95 4.79
N GLN A 66 -3.70 -10.98 3.96
CA GLN A 66 -2.54 -11.23 3.09
C GLN A 66 -2.37 -10.10 2.07
N LEU A 67 -3.44 -9.62 1.45
CA LEU A 67 -3.36 -8.50 0.50
C LEU A 67 -2.84 -7.23 1.17
N ALA A 68 -3.34 -6.88 2.36
CA ALA A 68 -2.79 -5.78 3.16
C ALA A 68 -1.33 -6.04 3.56
N CYS A 69 -0.96 -7.30 3.81
CA CYS A 69 0.41 -7.72 4.07
C CYS A 69 1.35 -7.32 2.92
N ASP A 70 0.98 -7.77 1.71
CA ASP A 70 1.75 -7.64 0.48
C ASP A 70 1.82 -6.18 0.02
N MET A 71 0.72 -5.43 0.14
CA MET A 71 0.71 -4.00 -0.17
C MET A 71 1.73 -3.23 0.67
N SER A 72 1.82 -3.48 1.98
CA SER A 72 2.82 -2.79 2.78
C SER A 72 4.26 -3.20 2.45
N GLY A 73 4.49 -4.48 2.11
CA GLY A 73 5.79 -4.95 1.66
C GLY A 73 6.25 -4.26 0.38
N LEU A 74 5.34 -4.11 -0.59
CA LEU A 74 5.58 -3.37 -1.82
C LEU A 74 5.98 -1.92 -1.55
N ILE A 75 5.27 -1.26 -0.63
CA ILE A 75 5.54 0.14 -0.29
C ILE A 75 6.91 0.28 0.37
N LEU A 76 7.28 -0.64 1.27
CA LEU A 76 8.61 -0.64 1.88
C LEU A 76 9.72 -0.81 0.83
N ALA A 77 9.56 -1.75 -0.11
CA ALA A 77 10.50 -1.95 -1.21
C ALA A 77 10.61 -0.71 -2.11
N LEU A 78 9.48 -0.07 -2.42
CA LEU A 78 9.47 1.15 -3.23
C LEU A 78 10.22 2.31 -2.55
N HIS A 79 10.02 2.51 -1.25
CA HIS A 79 10.75 3.53 -0.48
C HIS A 79 12.25 3.27 -0.52
N HIS A 80 12.66 2.01 -0.36
CA HIS A 80 14.06 1.60 -0.44
C HIS A 80 14.65 1.90 -1.83
N ASP A 81 13.99 1.46 -2.90
CA ASP A 81 14.49 1.61 -4.27
C ASP A 81 14.58 3.09 -4.70
N VAL A 82 13.58 3.91 -4.37
CA VAL A 82 13.58 5.32 -4.77
C VAL A 82 14.51 6.15 -3.88
N ARG A 83 14.48 5.99 -2.55
CA ARG A 83 15.25 6.87 -1.64
C ARG A 83 16.69 6.44 -1.44
N LEU A 84 16.90 5.16 -1.17
CA LEU A 84 18.24 4.67 -0.85
C LEU A 84 19.02 4.44 -2.14
N LEU A 85 18.40 3.77 -3.11
CA LEU A 85 19.09 3.38 -4.35
C LEU A 85 18.99 4.45 -5.46
N GLY A 86 18.08 5.43 -5.34
CA GLY A 86 17.91 6.47 -6.36
C GLY A 86 17.34 5.94 -7.68
N ALA A 87 16.58 4.84 -7.66
CA ALA A 87 16.05 4.19 -8.84
C ALA A 87 15.00 5.07 -9.55
N SER A 88 15.34 5.61 -10.72
CA SER A 88 14.45 6.44 -11.52
C SER A 88 13.23 5.69 -12.08
N ASP A 89 13.30 4.35 -12.17
CA ASP A 89 12.20 3.49 -12.61
C ASP A 89 11.37 2.88 -11.46
N GLY A 90 11.66 3.25 -10.21
CA GLY A 90 11.06 2.68 -9.00
C GLY A 90 9.53 2.77 -9.00
N ALA A 91 8.96 3.94 -9.29
CA ALA A 91 7.51 4.13 -9.36
C ALA A 91 6.84 3.20 -10.40
N GLY A 92 7.50 2.98 -11.55
CA GLY A 92 7.03 2.06 -12.57
C GLY A 92 7.06 0.59 -12.12
N ARG A 93 8.12 0.19 -11.39
CA ARG A 93 8.20 -1.16 -10.78
C ARG A 93 7.13 -1.36 -9.72
N GLY A 94 6.91 -0.36 -8.87
CA GLY A 94 5.87 -0.36 -7.84
C GLY A 94 4.47 -0.54 -8.42
N MET A 95 4.13 0.20 -9.49
CA MET A 95 2.84 0.04 -10.17
C MET A 95 2.66 -1.37 -10.74
N ARG A 96 3.65 -1.89 -11.46
CA ARG A 96 3.58 -3.26 -12.00
C ARG A 96 3.43 -4.31 -10.89
N ALA A 97 4.07 -4.10 -9.73
CA ALA A 97 3.93 -5.00 -8.60
C ALA A 97 2.52 -4.94 -8.00
N PHE A 98 1.94 -3.74 -7.89
CA PHE A 98 0.58 -3.54 -7.41
C PHE A 98 -0.45 -4.20 -8.34
N GLU A 99 -0.31 -4.00 -9.65
CA GLU A 99 -1.16 -4.65 -10.66
C GLU A 99 -1.12 -6.17 -10.56
N ARG A 100 0.07 -6.77 -10.33
CA ARG A 100 0.19 -8.22 -10.12
C ARG A 100 -0.52 -8.70 -8.85
N LEU A 101 -0.45 -7.95 -7.76
CA LEU A 101 -1.16 -8.28 -6.52
C LEU A 101 -2.68 -8.28 -6.73
N LEU A 102 -3.20 -7.24 -7.40
CA LEU A 102 -4.63 -7.17 -7.71
C LEU A 102 -5.07 -8.28 -8.67
N ALA A 103 -4.29 -8.56 -9.71
CA ALA A 103 -4.59 -9.62 -10.67
C ALA A 103 -4.66 -11.01 -10.01
N ALA A 104 -3.86 -11.24 -8.97
CA ALA A 104 -3.93 -12.47 -8.17
C ALA A 104 -5.21 -12.58 -7.32
N CYS A 105 -5.89 -11.46 -7.08
CA CYS A 105 -7.10 -11.38 -6.25
C CYS A 105 -8.39 -11.24 -7.06
N THR A 106 -8.33 -10.91 -8.36
CA THR A 106 -9.50 -10.81 -9.22
C THR A 106 -9.98 -12.20 -9.67
N GLY A 107 -11.26 -12.50 -9.45
CA GLY A 107 -11.89 -13.68 -10.04
C GLY A 107 -11.99 -13.55 -11.57
N ALA A 108 -12.11 -14.67 -12.28
CA ALA A 108 -12.07 -14.72 -13.75
C ALA A 108 -13.22 -13.99 -14.49
N GLU A 109 -14.10 -13.24 -13.82
CA GLU A 109 -15.18 -12.50 -14.48
C GLU A 109 -15.38 -11.12 -13.84
N GLY A 110 -14.98 -10.08 -14.58
CA GLY A 110 -15.32 -8.68 -14.30
C GLY A 110 -14.14 -7.74 -14.52
N PRO A 111 -14.19 -6.80 -15.49
CA PRO A 111 -13.15 -5.81 -15.64
C PRO A 111 -13.12 -4.93 -14.38
N VAL A 112 -11.94 -4.79 -13.76
CA VAL A 112 -11.69 -3.77 -12.73
C VAL A 112 -12.08 -2.42 -13.34
N PRO A 113 -13.10 -1.71 -12.82
CA PRO A 113 -13.46 -0.41 -13.37
C PRO A 113 -12.34 0.58 -13.02
N THR A 114 -11.41 0.79 -13.94
CA THR A 114 -10.35 1.81 -13.86
C THR A 114 -10.93 3.25 -13.74
N ALA A 115 -12.24 3.40 -13.87
CA ALA A 115 -12.95 4.68 -13.96
C ALA A 115 -13.47 5.27 -12.63
N VAL A 116 -13.15 4.71 -11.46
CA VAL A 116 -13.68 5.24 -10.16
C VAL A 116 -12.93 6.48 -9.65
N PHE A 117 -11.78 6.87 -10.23
CA PHE A 117 -10.90 7.88 -9.62
C PHE A 117 -10.78 9.23 -10.35
N ALA A 118 -11.74 9.58 -11.21
CA ALA A 118 -11.74 10.86 -11.92
C ALA A 118 -12.40 12.04 -11.16
N SER A 119 -13.02 11.85 -9.99
CA SER A 119 -13.76 12.94 -9.31
C SER A 119 -13.06 13.59 -8.11
N LEU A 120 -11.80 13.24 -7.80
CA LEU A 120 -11.09 13.76 -6.62
C LEU A 120 -9.86 14.63 -6.93
N ILE A 121 -9.57 14.91 -8.21
CA ILE A 121 -8.48 15.82 -8.62
C ILE A 121 -9.08 17.15 -9.10
N GLY A 122 -10.05 17.63 -8.34
CA GLY A 122 -10.77 18.88 -8.59
C GLY A 122 -10.87 19.69 -7.31
N ARG A 123 -9.72 20.01 -6.71
CA ARG A 123 -9.43 21.19 -5.87
C ARG A 123 -7.96 21.20 -5.47
#